data_AF-A0A3D2M9B5-F1
#
_entry.id   AF-A0A3D2M9B5-F1
#
_cell.length_a   1.000
_cell.length_b   1.000
_cell.length_c   1.000
_cell.angle_alpha   90.00
_cell.angle_beta   90.00
_cell.angle_gamma   90.00
#
_symmetry.space_group_name_H-M   'P 1'
#
loop_
_entity.id
_entity.type
_entity.pdbx_description
1 polymer ?
#
loop_
_entity_poly.entity_id
_entity_poly.type
_entity_poly.pdbx_seq_one_letter_code
_entity_poly.pdbx_strand_id
1 'polypeptide(L)'
;MKQLKNYNDLKLELEMAKERKNIISIYIKKLMYEEEQINNVIKEQNNTLNKIENNLLNLTGIEYKLFSEIVINKMNVSKAIEKIAEQEDKDVSTIWKNYYPKVKDKINEMLDYK
;
A
#
# COMPACT_ATOMS: atom_id res chain seq x y z
N MET A 1 -22.33 -19.29 54.72
CA MET A 1 -23.54 -18.45 54.53
C MET A 1 -23.27 -17.44 53.43
N LYS A 2 -24.14 -17.34 52.42
CA LYS A 2 -24.06 -16.24 51.44
C LYS A 2 -24.51 -14.95 52.15
N GLN A 3 -23.66 -13.93 52.18
CA GLN A 3 -24.05 -12.61 52.67
C GLN A 3 -25.04 -11.99 51.69
N LEU A 4 -26.14 -11.43 52.21
CA LEU A 4 -27.08 -10.61 51.43
C LEU A 4 -26.33 -9.36 50.97
N LYS A 5 -26.19 -9.19 49.64
CA LYS A 5 -25.60 -7.97 49.09
C LYS A 5 -26.52 -6.77 49.40
N ASN A 6 -25.92 -5.67 49.87
CA ASN A 6 -26.65 -4.44 50.14
C ASN A 6 -27.21 -3.86 48.82
N TYR A 7 -28.44 -3.33 48.86
CA TYR A 7 -29.10 -2.73 47.70
C TYR A 7 -28.29 -1.58 47.07
N ASN A 8 -27.72 -0.70 47.90
CA ASN A 8 -26.96 0.46 47.42
C ASN A 8 -25.66 0.01 46.72
N ASP A 9 -24.97 -0.98 47.29
CA ASP A 9 -23.76 -1.55 46.70
C ASP A 9 -24.08 -2.22 45.35
N LEU A 10 -25.16 -3.01 45.28
CA LEU A 10 -25.62 -3.62 44.03
C LEU A 10 -25.96 -2.59 42.96
N LYS A 11 -26.64 -1.51 43.34
CA LYS A 11 -27.01 -0.44 42.42
C LYS A 11 -25.77 0.25 41.85
N LEU A 12 -24.79 0.56 42.72
CA LEU A 12 -23.52 1.17 42.32
C LEU A 12 -22.71 0.22 41.41
N GLU A 13 -22.56 -1.05 41.79
CA GLU A 13 -21.88 -2.06 40.96
C GLU A 13 -22.52 -2.16 39.57
N LEU A 14 -23.85 -2.12 39.49
CA LEU A 14 -24.59 -2.17 38.24
C LEU A 14 -24.36 -0.92 37.38
N GLU A 15 -24.39 0.27 37.96
CA GLU A 15 -24.10 1.52 37.25
C GLU A 15 -22.67 1.53 36.71
N MET A 16 -21.69 1.15 37.53
CA MET A 16 -20.29 1.01 37.10
C MET A 16 -20.13 0.00 35.96
N ALA A 17 -20.83 -1.14 36.03
CA ALA A 17 -20.78 -2.15 34.98
C ALA A 17 -21.36 -1.63 33.65
N LYS A 18 -22.45 -0.86 33.70
CA LYS A 18 -23.04 -0.22 32.52
C LYS A 18 -22.08 0.78 31.89
N GLU A 19 -21.42 1.61 32.70
CA GLU A 19 -20.44 2.58 32.18
C GLU A 19 -19.22 1.90 31.56
N ARG A 20 -18.68 0.87 32.22
CA ARG A 20 -17.58 0.07 31.64
C ARG A 20 -17.97 -0.54 30.30
N LYS A 21 -19.19 -1.08 30.18
CA LYS A 21 -19.71 -1.60 28.91
C LYS A 21 -19.80 -0.51 27.84
N ASN A 22 -20.25 0.70 28.20
CA ASN A 22 -20.34 1.83 27.27
C ASN A 22 -18.96 2.24 26.74
N ILE A 23 -17.96 2.36 27.62
CA ILE A 23 -16.58 2.67 27.25
C ILE A 23 -16.03 1.62 26.28
N ILE A 24 -16.23 0.33 26.59
CA ILE A 24 -15.81 -0.77 25.72
C ILE A 24 -16.49 -0.67 24.34
N SER A 25 -17.79 -0.37 24.30
CA SER A 25 -18.54 -0.18 23.05
C SER A 25 -17.96 0.95 22.18
N ILE A 26 -17.59 2.08 22.80
CA ILE A 26 -16.94 3.20 22.10
C ILE A 26 -15.59 2.76 21.54
N TYR A 27 -14.80 2.03 22.32
CA TYR A 27 -13.51 1.53 21.88
C TYR A 27 -13.63 0.55 20.71
N ILE A 28 -14.59 -0.37 20.76
CA ILE A 28 -14.88 -1.30 19.64
C ILE A 28 -15.21 -0.52 18.37
N LYS A 29 -16.06 0.52 18.43
CA LYS A 29 -16.38 1.34 17.26
C LYS A 29 -15.14 2.01 16.66
N LYS A 30 -14.23 2.50 17.51
CA LYS A 30 -12.95 3.07 17.06
C LYS A 30 -12.09 2.02 16.36
N LEU A 31 -11.97 0.82 16.94
CA LEU A 31 -11.22 -0.28 16.33
C LEU A 31 -11.80 -0.70 14.97
N MET A 32 -13.13 -0.79 14.85
CA MET A 32 -13.79 -1.12 13.58
C MET A 32 -13.49 -0.06 12.50
N TYR A 33 -13.46 1.22 12.87
CA TYR A 33 -13.10 2.28 11.95
C TYR A 33 -11.62 2.18 11.52
N GLU A 34 -10.71 1.94 12.46
CA GLU A 34 -9.28 1.73 12.15
C GLU A 34 -9.06 0.51 11.25
N GLU A 35 -9.78 -0.59 11.50
CA GLU A 35 -9.78 -1.78 10.65
C GLU A 35 -10.24 -1.47 9.23
N GLU A 36 -11.31 -0.69 9.06
CA GLU A 36 -11.78 -0.23 7.76
C GLU A 36 -10.73 0.60 7.02
N GLN A 37 -10.05 1.52 7.71
CA GLN A 37 -8.97 2.32 7.11
C GLN A 37 -7.80 1.43 6.65
N ILE A 38 -7.41 0.46 7.48
CA ILE A 38 -6.35 -0.51 7.13
C ILE A 38 -6.76 -1.35 5.92
N ASN A 39 -8.01 -1.82 5.86
CA ASN A 39 -8.53 -2.58 4.72
C ASN A 39 -8.50 -1.78 3.42
N ASN A 40 -8.78 -0.47 3.47
CA ASN A 40 -8.66 0.40 2.31
C ASN A 40 -7.20 0.53 1.84
N VAL A 41 -6.26 0.73 2.76
CA VAL A 41 -4.82 0.76 2.44
C VAL A 41 -4.37 -0.56 1.82
N ILE A 42 -4.75 -1.70 2.39
CA ILE A 42 -4.43 -3.03 1.86
C ILE A 42 -4.96 -3.18 0.43
N LYS A 43 -6.21 -2.77 0.19
CA LYS A 43 -6.83 -2.84 -1.14
C LYS A 43 -6.08 -1.97 -2.16
N GLU A 44 -5.73 -0.74 -1.81
CA GLU A 44 -4.97 0.16 -2.68
C GLU A 44 -3.58 -0.40 -3.00
N GLN A 45 -2.86 -0.88 -1.99
CA GLN A 45 -1.54 -1.49 -2.17
C GLN A 45 -1.60 -2.73 -3.06
N ASN A 46 -2.56 -3.62 -2.83
CA ASN A 46 -2.76 -4.80 -3.68
C ASN A 46 -3.06 -4.42 -5.12
N ASN A 47 -3.88 -3.39 -5.35
CA ASN A 47 -4.14 -2.91 -6.71
C ASN A 47 -2.87 -2.40 -7.38
N THR A 48 -2.05 -1.64 -6.67
CA THR A 48 -0.76 -1.15 -7.18
C THR A 48 0.20 -2.29 -7.48
N LEU A 49 0.35 -3.26 -6.58
CA LEU A 49 1.18 -4.45 -6.80
C LEU A 49 0.73 -5.23 -8.03
N ASN A 50 -0.57 -5.51 -8.16
CA ASN A 50 -1.12 -6.21 -9.32
C ASN A 50 -0.85 -5.46 -10.62
N LYS A 51 -0.90 -4.12 -10.62
CA LYS A 51 -0.56 -3.32 -11.81
C LYS A 51 0.93 -3.46 -12.17
N ILE A 52 1.81 -3.40 -11.18
CA ILE A 52 3.26 -3.58 -11.38
C ILE A 52 3.53 -4.98 -11.96
N GLU A 53 2.97 -6.02 -11.35
CA GLU A 53 3.13 -7.41 -11.80
C GLU A 53 2.62 -7.61 -13.22
N ASN A 54 1.43 -7.10 -13.54
CA ASN A 54 0.87 -7.18 -14.89
C ASN A 54 1.72 -6.43 -15.91
N ASN A 55 2.28 -5.27 -15.56
CA ASN A 55 3.21 -4.56 -16.44
C ASN A 55 4.48 -5.38 -16.67
N LEU A 56 5.05 -5.98 -15.62
CA LEU A 56 6.24 -6.83 -15.74
C LEU A 56 6.00 -8.06 -16.62
N LEU A 57 4.84 -8.71 -16.51
CA LEU A 57 4.48 -9.87 -17.34
C LEU A 57 4.34 -9.51 -18.83
N ASN A 58 3.87 -8.30 -19.13
CA ASN A 58 3.59 -7.85 -20.49
C ASN A 58 4.78 -7.15 -21.18
N LEU A 59 5.82 -6.80 -20.42
CA LEU A 59 7.04 -6.19 -20.93
C LEU A 59 8.11 -7.26 -21.12
N THR A 60 8.95 -7.08 -22.15
CA THR A 60 10.08 -7.97 -22.43
C THR A 60 11.31 -7.14 -22.79
N GLY A 61 12.49 -7.77 -22.80
CA GLY A 61 13.74 -7.14 -23.25
C GLY A 61 14.07 -5.84 -22.51
N ILE A 62 14.40 -4.81 -23.28
CA ILE A 62 14.87 -3.51 -22.77
C ILE A 62 13.75 -2.77 -22.03
N GLU A 63 12.51 -2.87 -22.52
CA GLU A 63 11.35 -2.27 -21.89
C GLU A 63 11.11 -2.84 -20.48
N TYR A 64 11.22 -4.16 -20.31
CA TYR A 64 11.14 -4.81 -18.99
C TYR A 64 12.24 -4.28 -18.05
N LYS A 65 13.49 -4.25 -18.53
CA LYS A 65 14.63 -3.81 -17.72
C LYS A 65 14.50 -2.36 -17.28
N LEU A 66 14.11 -1.45 -18.20
CA LEU A 66 13.85 -0.05 -17.87
C LEU A 66 12.75 0.09 -16.81
N PHE A 67 11.62 -0.59 -16.99
CA PHE A 67 10.52 -0.53 -16.04
C PHE A 67 10.93 -1.07 -14.67
N SER A 68 11.64 -2.20 -14.62
CA SER A 68 12.14 -2.80 -13.38
C SER A 68 13.11 -1.87 -12.62
N GLU A 69 14.10 -1.30 -13.31
CA GLU A 69 15.06 -0.40 -12.67
C GLU A 69 14.39 0.87 -12.13
N ILE A 70 13.43 1.42 -12.86
CA ILE A 70 12.77 2.68 -12.47
C ILE A 70 11.75 2.44 -11.36
N VAL A 71 10.89 1.43 -11.50
CA VAL A 71 9.74 1.23 -10.60
C VAL A 71 10.10 0.36 -9.39
N ILE A 72 10.82 -0.75 -9.59
CA ILE A 72 11.17 -1.69 -8.51
C ILE A 72 12.40 -1.19 -7.77
N ASN A 73 13.48 -0.87 -8.51
CA ASN A 73 14.73 -0.43 -7.90
C ASN A 73 14.76 1.08 -7.59
N LYS A 74 13.67 1.81 -7.91
CA LYS A 74 13.51 3.25 -7.65
C LYS A 74 14.64 4.10 -8.25
N MET A 75 15.20 3.66 -9.38
CA MET A 75 16.25 4.39 -10.07
C MET A 75 15.67 5.58 -10.83
N ASN A 76 16.36 6.72 -10.82
CA ASN A 76 16.00 7.84 -11.70
C ASN A 76 16.06 7.38 -13.16
N VAL A 77 15.07 7.78 -13.96
CA VAL A 77 14.94 7.52 -15.39
C VAL A 77 16.28 7.67 -16.15
N SER A 78 17.00 8.79 -15.97
CA SER A 78 18.25 9.03 -16.70
C SER A 78 19.33 8.00 -16.37
N LYS A 79 19.48 7.66 -15.08
CA LYS A 79 20.45 6.65 -14.63
C LYS A 79 20.08 5.24 -15.10
N ALA A 80 18.79 4.92 -15.07
CA ALA A 80 18.31 3.65 -15.59
C ALA A 80 18.60 3.53 -17.10
N ILE A 81 18.36 4.60 -17.86
CA ILE A 81 18.65 4.63 -19.29
C ILE A 81 20.15 4.46 -19.58
N GLU A 82 21.02 5.17 -18.87
CA GLU A 82 22.48 5.01 -19.00
C GLU A 82 22.92 3.58 -18.69
N LYS A 83 22.43 3.01 -17.57
CA LYS A 83 22.73 1.64 -17.17
C LYS A 83 22.29 0.62 -18.22
N ILE A 84 21.07 0.75 -18.75
CA ILE A 84 20.56 -0.19 -19.74
C ILE A 84 21.25 -0.02 -21.10
N ALA A 85 21.60 1.21 -21.47
CA ALA A 85 22.40 1.48 -22.68
C ALA A 85 23.74 0.75 -22.63
N GLU A 86 24.44 0.83 -21.49
CA GLU A 86 25.71 0.11 -21.27
C GLU A 86 25.53 -1.41 -21.29
N GLN A 87 24.51 -1.94 -20.60
CA GLN A 87 24.26 -3.39 -20.54
C GLN A 87 23.89 -4.03 -21.87
N GLU A 88 23.23 -3.27 -22.75
CA GLU A 88 22.72 -3.74 -24.05
C GLU A 88 23.64 -3.38 -25.22
N ASP A 89 24.79 -2.74 -24.95
CA ASP A 89 25.71 -2.19 -25.95
C ASP A 89 24.97 -1.32 -26.99
N LYS A 90 24.24 -0.31 -26.49
CA LYS A 90 23.45 0.63 -27.29
C LYS A 90 23.74 2.07 -26.89
N ASP A 91 23.57 2.98 -27.85
CA ASP A 91 23.59 4.40 -27.53
C ASP A 91 22.46 4.79 -26.57
N VAL A 92 22.76 5.64 -25.59
CA VAL A 92 21.77 6.28 -24.71
C VAL A 92 20.63 6.91 -25.50
N SER A 93 20.94 7.55 -26.64
CA SER A 93 19.94 8.17 -27.51
C SER A 93 18.96 7.15 -28.13
N THR A 94 19.43 5.93 -28.40
CA THR A 94 18.62 4.82 -28.90
C THR A 94 17.62 4.38 -27.83
N ILE A 95 18.06 4.27 -26.58
CA ILE A 95 17.17 3.92 -25.45
C ILE A 95 16.08 4.99 -25.26
N TRP A 96 16.45 6.27 -25.28
CA TRP A 96 15.53 7.39 -25.17
C TRP A 96 14.47 7.43 -26.27
N LYS A 97 14.83 7.15 -27.51
CA LYS A 97 13.94 7.30 -28.66
C LYS A 97 13.06 6.07 -28.90
N ASN A 98 13.60 4.87 -28.68
CA ASN A 98 12.96 3.64 -29.16
C ASN A 98 12.35 2.78 -28.04
N TYR A 99 12.80 2.93 -26.80
CA TYR A 99 12.43 2.03 -25.71
C TYR A 99 11.71 2.75 -24.57
N TYR A 100 12.26 3.86 -24.07
CA TYR A 100 11.63 4.62 -22.99
C TYR A 100 10.18 5.05 -23.29
N PRO A 101 9.83 5.54 -24.51
CA PRO A 101 8.46 5.97 -24.80
C PRO A 101 7.41 4.86 -24.65
N LYS A 102 7.80 3.59 -24.80
CA LYS A 102 6.91 2.44 -24.68
C LYS A 102 6.54 2.10 -23.23
N VAL A 103 7.37 2.53 -22.28
CA VAL A 103 7.17 2.27 -20.84
C VAL A 103 6.84 3.53 -20.05
N LYS A 104 7.00 4.72 -20.65
CA LYS A 104 6.78 6.01 -19.99
C LYS A 104 5.41 6.13 -19.32
N ASP A 105 4.34 5.77 -20.02
CA ASP A 105 2.98 5.92 -19.47
C ASP A 105 2.78 4.98 -18.28
N LYS A 106 3.27 3.74 -18.38
CA LYS A 106 3.25 2.76 -17.28
C LYS A 106 4.04 3.23 -16.07
N ILE A 107 5.17 3.92 -16.29
CA ILE A 107 5.98 4.49 -15.21
C ILE A 107 5.24 5.67 -14.55
N ASN A 108 4.66 6.57 -15.34
CA ASN A 108 3.94 7.73 -14.82
C ASN A 108 2.73 7.31 -13.99
N GLU A 109 1.99 6.28 -14.43
CA GLU A 109 0.89 5.69 -13.66
C GLU A 109 1.32 5.22 -12.26
N MET A 110 2.60 4.87 -12.06
CA MET A 110 3.13 4.47 -10.74
C MET A 110 3.62 5.66 -9.91
N LEU A 111 3.95 6.79 -10.53
CA LEU A 111 4.46 8.01 -9.87
C LEU A 111 3.33 8.92 -9.35
N ASP A 112 2.14 8.84 -9.96
CA ASP A 112 0.98 9.67 -9.62
C ASP A 112 0.22 9.21 -8.36
N TYR A 113 0.64 8.11 -7.73
CA TYR A 113 0.17 7.70 -6.41
C TYR A 113 0.91 8.51 -5.32
N LYS A 114 0.49 9.76 -5.12
CA LYS A 114 0.89 10.62 -4.00
C LYS A 114 -0.28 11.04 -3.16
#